data_AF-A0A6V6YW97-F1
#
_entry.id   AF-A0A6V6YW97-F1
#
_cell.length_a   1.000
_cell.length_b   1.000
_cell.length_c   1.000
_cell.angle_alpha   90.00
_cell.angle_beta   90.00
_cell.angle_gamma   90.00
#
_symmetry.space_group_name_H-M   'P 1'
#
loop_
_entity.id
_entity.type
_entity.pdbx_description
1 polymer ?
#
loop_
_entity_poly.entity_id
_entity_poly.type
_entity_poly.pdbx_seq_one_letter_code
_entity_poly.pdbx_strand_id
1 'polypeptide(L)'
;MKEKEKKEMSSEKDAKLKALQLTLDKLDKTYGKGTVMKMGDKAIVEVETISSGSLGVDLALGVNGYPKGRIIEIYGPESSGKTTLTLHAIAEAQKAGGIAAFIDAEHAFDRNYAEKLGVDIENLIISQPDNGEQALEIAENLIRSGAIDIVVIDSVAALTPKSEIEGEMGDSKMGLHARLMSQALRKLTGTISKTNCTVFFINQLREKIGVMFGNPETTTGGNALKFYASVRLDIRRSSQIKDGENVIGNRTKVKIVKNKVAPPFKTAEFDIMYGEGVSKTGEILDLAVEFEIVKKAGSWFSYGETKLGQGRDAVKSLIKDNPELADELEVKIKAHIKESANA
;
A
#
# COMPACT_ATOMS: atom_id res chain seq x y z
N MET A 1 -1.58 -59.01 -11.68
CA MET A 1 -0.36 -58.18 -11.49
C MET A 1 -0.71 -56.73 -11.17
N LYS A 2 -1.48 -56.02 -12.01
CA LYS A 2 -1.85 -54.60 -11.78
C LYS A 2 -2.53 -54.25 -10.45
N GLU A 3 -3.33 -55.15 -9.85
CA GLU A 3 -3.96 -54.90 -8.54
C GLU A 3 -3.02 -55.09 -7.35
N LYS A 4 -2.01 -55.96 -7.49
CA LYS A 4 -1.00 -56.22 -6.45
C LYS A 4 -0.01 -55.05 -6.37
N GLU A 5 0.43 -54.55 -7.52
CA GLU A 5 1.27 -53.34 -7.63
C GLU A 5 0.54 -52.07 -7.15
N LYS A 6 -0.77 -51.93 -7.41
CA LYS A 6 -1.57 -50.83 -6.86
C LYS A 6 -1.71 -50.90 -5.33
N LYS A 7 -1.86 -52.10 -4.76
CA LYS A 7 -1.91 -52.32 -3.30
C LYS A 7 -0.55 -52.06 -2.63
N GLU A 8 0.55 -52.52 -3.25
CA GLU A 8 1.91 -52.26 -2.75
C GLU A 8 2.27 -50.78 -2.81
N MET A 9 1.98 -50.07 -3.92
CA MET A 9 2.16 -48.61 -4.03
C MET A 9 1.30 -47.81 -3.04
N SER A 10 0.07 -48.28 -2.73
CA SER A 10 -0.77 -47.68 -1.69
C SER A 10 -0.13 -47.84 -0.32
N SER A 11 0.37 -49.04 0.01
CA SER A 11 1.02 -49.31 1.30
C SER A 11 2.29 -48.48 1.53
N GLU A 12 3.06 -48.24 0.46
CA GLU A 12 4.30 -47.44 0.53
C GLU A 12 4.00 -45.94 0.67
N LYS A 13 2.94 -45.46 0.02
CA LYS A 13 2.45 -44.08 0.16
C LYS A 13 1.94 -43.83 1.58
N ASP A 14 1.22 -44.78 2.17
CA ASP A 14 0.70 -44.67 3.54
C ASP A 14 1.83 -44.66 4.58
N ALA A 15 2.89 -45.46 4.37
CA ALA A 15 4.08 -45.43 5.20
C ALA A 15 4.81 -44.07 5.12
N LYS A 16 4.97 -43.51 3.91
CA LYS A 16 5.55 -42.15 3.71
C LYS A 16 4.70 -41.06 4.36
N LEU A 17 3.38 -41.14 4.26
CA LEU A 17 2.45 -40.19 4.91
C LEU A 17 2.52 -40.28 6.44
N LYS A 18 2.64 -41.47 7.01
CA LYS A 18 2.79 -41.67 8.46
C LYS A 18 4.11 -41.12 8.97
N ALA A 19 5.22 -41.36 8.27
CA ALA A 19 6.52 -40.79 8.60
C ALA A 19 6.53 -39.26 8.49
N LEU A 20 5.86 -38.72 7.47
CA LEU A 20 5.66 -37.27 7.31
C LEU A 20 4.86 -36.70 8.49
N GLN A 21 3.76 -37.34 8.89
CA GLN A 21 2.93 -36.88 10.01
C GLN A 21 3.72 -36.84 11.32
N LEU A 22 4.48 -37.91 11.64
CA LEU A 22 5.33 -37.93 12.82
C LEU A 22 6.39 -36.82 12.80
N THR A 23 6.92 -36.51 11.61
CA THR A 23 7.87 -35.40 11.44
C THR A 23 7.19 -34.06 11.66
N LEU A 24 5.98 -33.84 11.12
CA LEU A 24 5.18 -32.64 11.35
C LEU A 24 4.86 -32.45 12.83
N ASP A 25 4.41 -33.49 13.52
CA ASP A 25 4.09 -33.45 14.95
C ASP A 25 5.33 -33.14 15.81
N LYS A 26 6.50 -33.67 15.42
CA LYS A 26 7.78 -33.36 16.07
C LYS A 26 8.18 -31.90 15.85
N LEU A 27 8.00 -31.38 14.62
CA LEU A 27 8.27 -29.99 14.29
C LEU A 27 7.35 -29.04 15.03
N ASP A 28 6.05 -29.33 15.13
CA ASP A 28 5.09 -28.54 15.91
C ASP A 28 5.43 -28.51 17.41
N LYS A 29 5.86 -29.64 17.99
CA LYS A 29 6.32 -29.68 19.39
C LYS A 29 7.60 -28.89 19.62
N THR A 30 8.50 -28.87 18.64
CA THR A 30 9.83 -28.25 18.78
C THR A 30 9.80 -26.74 18.52
N TYR A 31 9.00 -26.31 17.52
CA TYR A 31 9.02 -24.94 17.02
C TYR A 31 7.70 -24.19 17.22
N GLY A 32 6.68 -24.84 17.77
CA GLY A 32 5.35 -24.29 17.99
C GLY A 32 4.37 -24.66 16.88
N LYS A 33 3.08 -24.78 17.25
CA LYS A 33 2.01 -25.14 16.31
C LYS A 33 1.96 -24.20 15.12
N GLY A 34 1.87 -24.75 13.92
CA GLY A 34 1.69 -23.98 12.68
C GLY A 34 3.00 -23.57 12.02
N THR A 35 4.14 -24.07 12.49
CA THR A 35 5.45 -23.81 11.87
C THR A 35 5.59 -24.53 10.53
N VAL A 36 5.04 -25.74 10.39
CA VAL A 36 5.02 -26.51 9.15
C VAL A 36 3.62 -27.06 8.94
N MET A 37 2.95 -26.64 7.87
CA MET A 37 1.56 -27.01 7.57
C MET A 37 1.43 -27.39 6.10
N LYS A 38 0.45 -28.24 5.77
CA LYS A 38 0.08 -28.48 4.37
C LYS A 38 -0.71 -27.28 3.85
N MET A 39 -0.35 -26.81 2.66
CA MET A 39 -0.94 -25.61 2.06
C MET A 39 -2.45 -25.75 1.78
N GLY A 40 -2.93 -26.97 1.54
CA GLY A 40 -4.34 -27.26 1.30
C GLY A 40 -5.22 -27.41 2.56
N ASP A 41 -4.64 -27.40 3.75
CA ASP A 41 -5.39 -27.50 5.02
C ASP A 41 -5.86 -26.11 5.54
N LYS A 42 -5.50 -25.03 4.83
CA LYS A 42 -6.09 -23.71 5.02
C LYS A 42 -7.22 -23.50 4.02
N ALA A 43 -8.37 -23.02 4.49
CA ALA A 43 -9.30 -22.28 3.64
C ALA A 43 -8.51 -21.18 2.91
N ILE A 44 -8.88 -20.86 1.66
CA ILE A 44 -8.30 -19.75 0.90
C ILE A 44 -8.21 -18.55 1.85
N VAL A 45 -7.00 -18.18 2.26
CA VAL A 45 -6.82 -17.09 3.22
C VAL A 45 -7.09 -15.82 2.43
N GLU A 46 -8.30 -15.27 2.57
CA GLU A 46 -8.55 -13.88 2.19
C GLU A 46 -7.50 -13.02 2.88
N VAL A 47 -6.73 -12.30 2.07
CA VAL A 47 -5.69 -11.41 2.59
C VAL A 47 -6.42 -10.24 3.21
N GLU A 48 -6.38 -10.13 4.54
CA GLU A 48 -6.91 -8.95 5.22
C GLU A 48 -6.21 -7.68 4.73
N THR A 49 -6.98 -6.62 4.51
CA THR A 49 -6.49 -5.34 3.98
C THR A 49 -6.90 -4.15 4.83
N ILE A 50 -6.19 -3.04 4.62
CA ILE A 50 -6.56 -1.68 5.05
C ILE A 50 -6.91 -0.91 3.77
N SER A 51 -8.07 -0.25 3.71
CA SER A 51 -8.42 0.57 2.53
C SER A 51 -7.36 1.65 2.30
N SER A 52 -7.10 1.98 1.04
CA SER A 52 -6.20 3.06 0.69
C SER A 52 -6.81 4.45 0.78
N GLY A 53 -8.11 4.55 1.09
CA GLY A 53 -8.89 5.80 0.96
C GLY A 53 -9.13 6.23 -0.49
N SER A 54 -8.85 5.34 -1.45
CA SER A 54 -9.01 5.57 -2.89
C SER A 54 -9.61 4.31 -3.51
N LEU A 55 -10.79 4.44 -4.09
CA LEU A 55 -11.48 3.28 -4.69
C LEU A 55 -10.66 2.73 -5.86
N GLY A 56 -10.07 3.60 -6.69
CA GLY A 56 -9.25 3.17 -7.81
C GLY A 56 -7.99 2.42 -7.37
N VAL A 57 -7.33 2.88 -6.30
CA VAL A 57 -6.12 2.20 -5.77
C VAL A 57 -6.48 0.86 -5.16
N ASP A 58 -7.54 0.77 -4.37
CA ASP A 58 -8.02 -0.49 -3.78
C ASP A 58 -8.29 -1.56 -4.86
N LEU A 59 -8.89 -1.16 -5.98
CA LEU A 59 -9.16 -2.03 -7.13
C LEU A 59 -7.88 -2.43 -7.87
N ALA A 60 -6.99 -1.47 -8.09
CA ALA A 60 -5.73 -1.73 -8.74
C ALA A 60 -4.87 -2.71 -7.90
N LEU A 61 -4.95 -2.65 -6.57
CA LEU A 61 -4.27 -3.57 -5.66
C LEU A 61 -4.79 -5.02 -5.78
N GLY A 62 -6.03 -5.21 -6.26
CA GLY A 62 -6.61 -6.51 -6.56
C GLY A 62 -7.03 -7.35 -5.35
N VAL A 63 -6.78 -6.84 -4.14
CA VAL A 63 -7.24 -7.41 -2.86
C VAL A 63 -8.07 -6.40 -2.06
N ASN A 64 -8.54 -5.31 -2.70
CA ASN A 64 -9.32 -4.24 -2.08
C ASN A 64 -8.58 -3.55 -0.92
N GLY A 65 -7.32 -3.18 -1.15
CA GLY A 65 -6.53 -2.39 -0.22
C GLY A 65 -5.14 -2.93 0.08
N TYR A 66 -4.52 -2.33 1.08
CA TYR A 66 -3.17 -2.60 1.51
C TYR A 66 -3.10 -3.86 2.38
N PRO A 67 -2.32 -4.89 2.02
CA PRO A 67 -2.34 -6.16 2.73
C PRO A 67 -1.72 -6.03 4.13
N LYS A 68 -2.46 -6.47 5.16
CA LYS A 68 -2.01 -6.52 6.54
C LYS A 68 -0.81 -7.45 6.73
N GLY A 69 0.04 -7.12 7.70
CA GLY A 69 1.25 -7.89 8.02
C GLY A 69 2.31 -7.84 6.93
N ARG A 70 2.30 -6.82 6.07
CA ARG A 70 3.25 -6.67 4.96
C ARG A 70 3.93 -5.31 4.95
N ILE A 71 5.07 -5.29 4.27
CA ILE A 71 5.82 -4.08 3.93
C ILE A 71 5.30 -3.54 2.59
N ILE A 72 5.05 -2.24 2.53
CA ILE A 72 4.62 -1.49 1.35
C ILE A 72 5.63 -0.37 1.12
N GLU A 73 6.11 -0.23 -0.12
CA GLU A 73 6.93 0.92 -0.50
C GLU A 73 6.11 1.82 -1.43
N ILE A 74 6.01 3.10 -1.09
CA ILE A 74 5.46 4.13 -1.97
C ILE A 74 6.57 5.11 -2.34
N TYR A 75 6.79 5.27 -3.64
CA TYR A 75 7.87 6.12 -4.14
C TYR A 75 7.43 6.92 -5.35
N GLY A 76 8.13 8.02 -5.59
CA GLY A 76 7.79 8.94 -6.68
C GLY A 76 8.45 10.31 -6.50
N PRO A 77 8.26 11.21 -7.48
CA PRO A 77 8.78 12.57 -7.43
C PRO A 77 8.31 13.33 -6.18
N GLU A 78 8.97 14.44 -5.88
CA GLU A 78 8.49 15.39 -4.88
C GLU A 78 7.07 15.87 -5.23
N SER A 79 6.26 16.13 -4.20
CA SER A 79 4.89 16.64 -4.36
C SER A 79 3.97 15.76 -5.23
N SER A 80 4.28 14.48 -5.39
CA SER A 80 3.45 13.53 -6.15
C SER A 80 2.25 12.99 -5.37
N GLY A 81 2.17 13.26 -4.05
CA GLY A 81 1.09 12.79 -3.17
C GLY A 81 1.42 11.54 -2.34
N LYS A 82 2.70 11.19 -2.19
CA LYS A 82 3.15 10.03 -1.38
C LYS A 82 2.59 10.09 0.05
N THR A 83 2.91 11.17 0.78
CA THR A 83 2.45 11.39 2.15
C THR A 83 0.93 11.51 2.23
N THR A 84 0.29 12.18 1.27
CA THR A 84 -1.18 12.25 1.19
C THR A 84 -1.80 10.85 1.15
N LEU A 85 -1.33 9.95 0.28
CA LEU A 85 -1.90 8.60 0.16
C LEU A 85 -1.66 7.75 1.42
N THR A 86 -0.53 7.94 2.11
CA THR A 86 -0.28 7.26 3.39
C THR A 86 -1.11 7.82 4.54
N LEU A 87 -1.41 9.12 4.54
CA LEU A 87 -2.32 9.73 5.53
C LEU A 87 -3.75 9.21 5.34
N HIS A 88 -4.22 9.04 4.10
CA HIS A 88 -5.49 8.35 3.83
C HIS A 88 -5.50 6.92 4.35
N ALA A 89 -4.41 6.17 4.16
CA ALA A 89 -4.27 4.82 4.72
C ALA A 89 -4.34 4.80 6.26
N ILE A 90 -3.74 5.80 6.91
CA ILE A 90 -3.81 5.98 8.37
C ILE A 90 -5.26 6.29 8.80
N ALA A 91 -5.91 7.25 8.14
CA ALA A 91 -7.28 7.64 8.46
C ALA A 91 -8.24 6.45 8.35
N GLU A 92 -8.14 5.65 7.27
CA GLU A 92 -8.95 4.44 7.10
C GLU A 92 -8.64 3.35 8.14
N ALA A 93 -7.37 3.18 8.54
CA ALA A 93 -7.01 2.26 9.62
C ALA A 93 -7.61 2.69 10.96
N GLN A 94 -7.52 3.99 11.31
CA GLN A 94 -8.09 4.55 12.54
C GLN A 94 -9.62 4.46 12.54
N LYS A 95 -10.27 4.75 11.41
CA LYS A 95 -11.72 4.61 11.24
C LYS A 95 -12.20 3.16 11.44
N ALA A 96 -11.37 2.18 11.11
CA ALA A 96 -11.62 0.77 11.40
C ALA A 96 -11.32 0.36 12.86
N GLY A 97 -10.98 1.32 13.73
CA GLY A 97 -10.64 1.10 15.14
C GLY A 97 -9.19 0.69 15.39
N GLY A 98 -8.33 0.75 14.37
CA GLY A 98 -6.91 0.39 14.48
C GLY A 98 -6.04 1.52 15.02
N ILE A 99 -4.84 1.17 15.49
CA ILE A 99 -3.86 2.13 16.00
C ILE A 99 -2.79 2.40 14.95
N ALA A 100 -2.48 3.69 14.73
CA ALA A 100 -1.53 4.14 13.75
C ALA A 100 -0.30 4.81 14.39
N ALA A 101 0.85 4.64 13.75
CA ALA A 101 2.06 5.39 14.07
C ALA A 101 2.72 6.00 12.82
N PHE A 102 3.32 7.18 12.99
CA PHE A 102 4.03 7.91 11.97
C PHE A 102 5.45 8.25 12.45
N ILE A 103 6.46 7.77 11.74
CA ILE A 103 7.87 8.07 11.97
C ILE A 103 8.28 9.15 10.96
N ASP A 104 8.30 10.40 11.43
CA ASP A 104 8.62 11.60 10.66
C ASP A 104 10.12 11.88 10.71
N ALA A 105 10.87 11.16 9.88
CA ALA A 105 12.31 11.36 9.70
C ALA A 105 12.62 12.61 8.84
N GLU A 106 11.68 13.08 8.02
CA GLU A 106 11.83 14.33 7.26
C GLU A 106 11.55 15.60 8.08
N HIS A 107 11.03 15.47 9.31
CA HIS A 107 10.59 16.59 10.15
C HIS A 107 9.61 17.54 9.44
N ALA A 108 8.76 16.98 8.58
CA ALA A 108 7.89 17.73 7.66
C ALA A 108 6.40 17.41 7.87
N PHE A 109 6.04 16.70 8.95
CA PHE A 109 4.65 16.33 9.22
C PHE A 109 3.76 17.54 9.51
N ASP A 110 2.72 17.75 8.67
CA ASP A 110 1.69 18.77 8.86
C ASP A 110 0.46 18.18 9.55
N ARG A 111 0.30 18.52 10.84
CA ARG A 111 -0.84 18.09 11.67
C ARG A 111 -2.18 18.59 11.12
N ASN A 112 -2.26 19.85 10.70
CA ASN A 112 -3.51 20.45 10.22
C ASN A 112 -3.96 19.82 8.91
N TYR A 113 -3.01 19.51 8.03
CA TYR A 113 -3.32 18.80 6.80
C TYR A 113 -3.77 17.37 7.08
N ALA A 114 -3.09 16.64 7.95
CA ALA A 114 -3.48 15.27 8.32
C ALA A 114 -4.90 15.22 8.94
N GLU A 115 -5.25 16.15 9.82
CA GLU A 115 -6.59 16.25 10.41
C GLU A 115 -7.67 16.46 9.34
N LYS A 116 -7.41 17.34 8.36
CA LYS A 116 -8.33 17.55 7.22
C LYS A 116 -8.53 16.30 6.36
N LEU A 117 -7.54 15.40 6.34
CA LEU A 117 -7.66 14.11 5.66
C LEU A 117 -8.38 13.04 6.51
N GLY A 118 -8.87 13.39 7.70
CA GLY A 118 -9.60 12.49 8.58
C GLY A 118 -8.70 11.66 9.49
N VAL A 119 -7.42 12.02 9.63
CA VAL A 119 -6.53 11.40 10.61
C VAL A 119 -6.91 11.88 12.00
N ASP A 120 -7.11 10.95 12.92
CA ASP A 120 -7.27 11.25 14.35
C ASP A 120 -5.90 11.59 14.93
N ILE A 121 -5.63 12.88 15.06
CA ILE A 121 -4.36 13.43 15.54
C ILE A 121 -4.14 13.16 17.03
N GLU A 122 -5.21 13.08 17.83
CA GLU A 122 -5.09 12.86 19.27
C GLU A 122 -4.56 11.45 19.57
N ASN A 123 -4.97 10.47 18.77
CA ASN A 123 -4.58 9.07 18.93
C ASN A 123 -3.45 8.63 17.97
N LEU A 124 -2.93 9.52 17.12
CA LEU A 124 -1.81 9.20 16.24
C LEU A 124 -0.48 9.23 17.02
N ILE A 125 0.23 8.10 17.03
CA ILE A 125 1.58 8.04 17.62
C ILE A 125 2.57 8.65 16.63
N ILE A 126 3.23 9.74 17.01
CA ILE A 126 4.24 10.40 16.16
C ILE A 126 5.62 10.29 16.83
N SER A 127 6.64 9.98 16.02
CA SER A 127 8.04 10.02 16.44
C SER A 127 8.85 10.84 15.43
N GLN A 128 9.70 11.73 15.94
CA GLN A 128 10.67 12.50 15.16
C GLN A 128 12.09 12.09 15.60
N PRO A 129 12.69 11.08 14.95
CA PRO A 129 13.97 10.52 15.36
C PRO A 129 15.16 11.39 14.90
N ASP A 130 16.26 11.33 15.65
CA ASP A 130 17.52 12.01 15.37
C ASP A 130 18.35 11.31 14.28
N ASN A 131 18.16 9.99 14.08
CA ASN A 131 18.91 9.20 13.10
C ASN A 131 18.14 7.95 12.62
N GLY A 132 18.63 7.34 11.54
CA GLY A 132 18.01 6.20 10.88
C GLY A 132 17.94 4.94 11.75
N GLU A 133 18.96 4.64 12.55
CA GLU A 133 18.94 3.52 13.50
C GLU A 133 17.81 3.68 14.52
N GLN A 134 17.73 4.85 15.17
CA GLN A 134 16.71 5.16 16.16
C GLN A 134 15.31 5.09 15.55
N ALA A 135 15.11 5.63 14.35
CA ALA A 135 13.84 5.56 13.63
C ALA A 135 13.35 4.11 13.44
N LEU A 136 14.26 3.23 13.01
CA LEU A 136 13.95 1.82 12.73
C LEU A 136 13.78 1.01 14.02
N GLU A 137 14.50 1.33 15.09
CA GLU A 137 14.34 0.73 16.42
C GLU A 137 13.00 1.12 17.07
N ILE A 138 12.59 2.38 16.96
CA ILE A 138 11.27 2.84 17.41
C ILE A 138 10.17 2.10 16.65
N ALA A 139 10.27 2.05 15.32
CA ALA A 139 9.32 1.31 14.49
C ALA A 139 9.28 -0.18 14.90
N GLU A 140 10.43 -0.83 15.10
CA GLU A 140 10.51 -2.24 15.53
C GLU A 140 9.79 -2.47 16.86
N ASN A 141 10.03 -1.62 17.87
CA ASN A 141 9.40 -1.74 19.19
C ASN A 141 7.89 -1.54 19.12
N LEU A 142 7.42 -0.54 18.37
CA LEU A 142 6.01 -0.29 18.13
C LEU A 142 5.34 -1.50 17.46
N ILE A 143 5.93 -2.04 16.40
CA ILE A 143 5.39 -3.22 15.69
C ILE A 143 5.38 -4.44 16.61
N ARG A 144 6.44 -4.65 17.41
CA ARG A 144 6.61 -5.79 18.32
C ARG A 144 5.59 -5.80 19.46
N SER A 145 5.08 -4.63 19.86
CA SER A 145 4.02 -4.52 20.87
C SER A 145 2.76 -5.29 20.49
N GLY A 146 2.51 -5.51 19.18
CA GLY A 146 1.30 -6.13 18.66
C GLY A 146 0.07 -5.23 18.71
N ALA A 147 0.20 -3.98 19.19
CA ALA A 147 -0.90 -3.04 19.29
C ALA A 147 -1.08 -2.15 18.05
N ILE A 148 -0.07 -2.03 17.19
CA ILE A 148 -0.09 -1.12 16.04
C ILE A 148 -0.53 -1.86 14.77
N ASP A 149 -1.56 -1.32 14.11
CA ASP A 149 -2.09 -1.85 12.84
C ASP A 149 -1.37 -1.28 11.62
N ILE A 150 -0.92 -0.03 11.69
CA ILE A 150 -0.22 0.65 10.60
C ILE A 150 0.93 1.53 11.10
N VAL A 151 2.09 1.40 10.45
CA VAL A 151 3.24 2.28 10.67
C VAL A 151 3.65 2.90 9.34
N VAL A 152 3.81 4.22 9.31
CA VAL A 152 4.38 4.94 8.16
C VAL A 152 5.74 5.50 8.54
N ILE A 153 6.75 5.27 7.69
CA ILE A 153 8.10 5.84 7.82
C ILE A 153 8.31 6.82 6.68
N ASP A 154 8.34 8.12 7.00
CA ASP A 154 8.51 9.24 6.07
C ASP A 154 9.83 9.97 6.36
N SER A 155 10.92 9.72 5.62
CA SER A 155 11.06 8.79 4.50
C SER A 155 12.34 7.98 4.60
N VAL A 156 12.47 6.93 3.79
CA VAL A 156 13.71 6.16 3.66
C VAL A 156 14.88 7.05 3.33
N ALA A 157 14.69 8.10 2.52
CA ALA A 157 15.80 8.98 2.15
C ALA A 157 16.38 9.76 3.35
N ALA A 158 15.57 9.99 4.39
CA ALA A 158 15.94 10.69 5.61
C ALA A 158 16.42 9.76 6.75
N LEU A 159 16.48 8.44 6.53
CA LEU A 159 17.03 7.48 7.50
C LEU A 159 18.56 7.52 7.51
N THR A 160 19.11 8.70 7.78
CA THR A 160 20.56 8.95 7.80
C THR A 160 21.20 8.22 8.97
N PRO A 161 22.16 7.33 8.73
CA PRO A 161 22.84 6.60 9.79
C PRO A 161 23.55 7.53 10.78
N LYS A 162 23.54 7.19 12.07
CA LYS A 162 24.17 8.00 13.13
C LYS A 162 25.60 8.42 12.80
N SER A 163 26.42 7.47 12.33
CA SER A 163 27.82 7.78 11.99
C SER A 163 27.97 8.72 10.79
N GLU A 164 26.96 8.85 9.92
CA GLU A 164 26.97 9.82 8.83
C GLU A 164 26.63 11.22 9.35
N ILE A 165 25.71 11.35 10.31
CA ILE A 165 25.36 12.61 10.98
C ILE A 165 26.52 13.15 11.82
N GLU A 166 27.23 12.26 12.54
CA GLU A 166 28.39 12.63 13.37
C GLU A 166 29.68 12.86 12.55
N GLY A 167 29.67 12.50 11.26
CA GLY A 167 30.82 12.65 10.36
C GLY A 167 30.94 14.06 9.78
N GLU A 168 32.04 14.32 9.07
CA GLU A 168 32.23 15.58 8.36
C GLU A 168 31.63 15.52 6.95
N MET A 169 31.18 16.67 6.43
CA MET A 169 30.70 16.77 5.05
C MET A 169 31.83 16.41 4.08
N GLY A 170 31.61 15.36 3.29
CA GLY A 170 32.62 14.84 2.34
C GLY A 170 33.24 13.50 2.76
N ASP A 171 32.96 13.02 3.97
CA ASP A 171 33.36 11.67 4.40
C ASP A 171 32.73 10.60 3.50
N SER A 172 33.58 9.77 2.89
CA SER A 172 33.11 8.66 2.06
C SER A 172 32.70 7.46 2.92
N LYS A 173 31.39 7.31 3.18
CA LYS A 173 30.79 6.14 3.86
C LYS A 173 29.91 5.35 2.91
N MET A 174 30.53 4.72 1.91
CA MET A 174 29.81 4.01 0.85
C MET A 174 28.87 2.91 1.38
N GLY A 175 27.59 3.01 1.03
CA GLY A 175 26.60 1.94 1.24
C GLY A 175 26.13 1.77 2.69
N LEU A 176 26.44 2.69 3.59
CA LEU A 176 26.02 2.62 4.99
C LEU A 176 24.49 2.55 5.11
N HIS A 177 23.80 3.43 4.40
CA HIS A 177 22.33 3.48 4.32
C HIS A 177 21.73 2.15 3.82
N ALA A 178 22.30 1.56 2.76
CA ALA A 178 21.83 0.28 2.23
C ALA A 178 22.02 -0.89 3.22
N ARG A 179 23.10 -0.87 4.00
CA ARG A 179 23.37 -1.87 5.04
C ARG A 179 22.39 -1.75 6.20
N LEU A 180 22.14 -0.53 6.67
CA LEU A 180 21.15 -0.24 7.71
C LEU A 180 19.79 -0.81 7.33
N MET A 181 19.28 -0.44 6.14
CA MET A 181 18.00 -0.93 5.63
C MET A 181 17.97 -2.46 5.50
N SER A 182 19.04 -3.07 5.01
CA SER A 182 19.12 -4.53 4.86
C SER A 182 19.05 -5.26 6.21
N GLN A 183 19.68 -4.70 7.25
CA GLN A 183 19.67 -5.27 8.59
C GLN A 183 18.29 -5.09 9.26
N ALA A 184 17.73 -3.89 9.18
CA ALA A 184 16.43 -3.58 9.77
C ALA A 184 15.31 -4.42 9.14
N LEU A 185 15.23 -4.48 7.81
CA LEU A 185 14.18 -5.24 7.11
C LEU A 185 14.24 -6.74 7.42
N ARG A 186 15.45 -7.28 7.62
CA ARG A 186 15.63 -8.69 8.01
C ARG A 186 15.02 -8.98 9.39
N LYS A 187 15.12 -8.04 10.33
CA LYS A 187 14.50 -8.15 11.67
C LYS A 187 12.99 -7.91 11.62
N LEU A 188 12.58 -6.84 10.93
CA LEU A 188 11.20 -6.36 10.91
C LEU A 188 10.24 -7.35 10.22
N THR A 189 10.62 -7.93 9.09
CA THR A 189 9.70 -8.73 8.25
C THR A 189 8.99 -9.85 9.02
N GLY A 190 9.73 -10.56 9.88
CA GLY A 190 9.16 -11.64 10.69
C GLY A 190 8.19 -11.12 11.75
N THR A 191 8.49 -9.99 12.38
CA THR A 191 7.63 -9.36 13.39
C THR A 191 6.37 -8.80 12.76
N ILE A 192 6.50 -8.04 11.66
CA ILE A 192 5.39 -7.46 10.87
C ILE A 192 4.36 -8.54 10.51
N SER A 193 4.82 -9.68 9.99
CA SER A 193 3.91 -10.77 9.62
C SER A 193 3.21 -11.44 10.81
N LYS A 194 3.80 -11.41 12.01
CA LYS A 194 3.20 -12.02 13.21
C LYS A 194 2.20 -11.09 13.90
N THR A 195 2.40 -9.79 13.79
CA THR A 195 1.55 -8.78 14.43
C THR A 195 0.50 -8.19 13.50
N ASN A 196 0.46 -8.63 12.24
CA ASN A 196 -0.44 -8.12 11.20
C ASN A 196 -0.34 -6.60 10.96
N CYS A 197 0.71 -5.94 11.46
CA CYS A 197 0.98 -4.53 11.19
C CYS A 197 1.32 -4.31 9.71
N THR A 198 0.69 -3.34 9.08
CA THR A 198 1.07 -2.85 7.74
C THR A 198 2.14 -1.78 7.88
N VAL A 199 3.28 -1.93 7.20
CA VAL A 199 4.39 -0.96 7.32
C VAL A 199 4.67 -0.30 5.98
N PHE A 200 4.48 1.01 5.92
CA PHE A 200 4.82 1.85 4.79
C PHE A 200 6.22 2.42 4.93
N PHE A 201 6.97 2.32 3.84
CA PHE A 201 8.16 3.12 3.62
C PHE A 201 7.87 4.10 2.49
N ILE A 202 7.88 5.39 2.81
CA ILE A 202 7.88 6.45 1.80
C ILE A 202 9.31 6.57 1.28
N ASN A 203 9.46 6.69 -0.03
CA ASN A 203 10.77 6.79 -0.65
C ASN A 203 10.78 7.84 -1.76
N GLN A 204 11.97 8.37 -2.02
CA GLN A 204 12.21 9.35 -3.05
C GLN A 204 12.89 8.70 -4.26
N LEU A 205 12.69 9.31 -5.43
CA LEU A 205 13.44 8.95 -6.62
C LEU A 205 14.82 9.63 -6.60
N ARG A 206 15.80 8.93 -7.15
CA ARG A 206 17.17 9.39 -7.47
C ARG A 206 17.55 8.86 -8.84
N GLU A 207 18.51 9.49 -9.49
CA GLU A 207 19.04 9.01 -10.77
C GLU A 207 20.36 8.25 -10.57
N LYS A 208 20.51 7.13 -11.28
CA LYS A 208 21.79 6.42 -11.36
C LYS A 208 22.67 7.09 -12.41
N ILE A 209 23.77 7.67 -11.96
CA ILE A 209 24.80 8.25 -12.84
C ILE A 209 25.38 7.14 -13.73
N GLY A 210 25.53 7.43 -15.02
CA GLY A 210 26.18 6.54 -15.99
C GLY A 210 25.27 5.55 -16.71
N VAL A 211 23.95 5.61 -16.51
CA VAL A 211 22.98 4.80 -17.27
C VAL A 211 22.65 5.52 -18.58
N MET A 212 23.19 5.02 -19.70
CA MET A 212 22.91 5.56 -21.05
C MET A 212 21.73 4.89 -21.77
N PHE A 213 21.21 3.77 -21.24
CA PHE A 213 20.10 3.02 -21.84
C PHE A 213 19.16 2.48 -20.75
N GLY A 214 17.84 2.62 -20.95
CA GLY A 214 16.82 2.21 -19.99
C GLY A 214 16.39 3.31 -19.02
N ASN A 215 15.70 2.95 -17.94
CA ASN A 215 15.25 3.91 -16.91
C ASN A 215 16.39 4.17 -15.89
N PRO A 216 16.90 5.42 -15.76
CA PRO A 216 17.94 5.76 -14.79
C PRO A 216 17.40 5.88 -13.35
N GLU A 217 16.09 5.93 -13.14
CA GLU A 217 15.50 6.13 -11.83
C GLU A 217 15.74 4.94 -10.88
N THR A 218 16.06 5.27 -9.64
CA THR A 218 16.18 4.33 -8.53
C THR A 218 15.60 4.94 -7.26
N THR A 219 15.36 4.10 -6.25
CA THR A 219 14.96 4.52 -4.91
C THR A 219 16.13 4.46 -3.94
N THR A 220 16.05 5.24 -2.85
CA THR A 220 17.07 5.30 -1.79
C THR A 220 17.02 4.06 -0.88
N GLY A 221 18.07 3.81 -0.10
CA GLY A 221 18.13 2.70 0.87
C GLY A 221 18.61 1.36 0.29
N GLY A 222 19.18 1.36 -0.91
CA GLY A 222 19.69 0.15 -1.58
C GLY A 222 18.57 -0.72 -2.16
N ASN A 223 18.85 -2.02 -2.33
CA ASN A 223 17.91 -2.95 -2.99
C ASN A 223 17.03 -3.75 -2.03
N ALA A 224 17.34 -3.78 -0.73
CA ALA A 224 16.65 -4.65 0.22
C ALA A 224 15.13 -4.39 0.25
N LEU A 225 14.72 -3.13 0.38
CA LEU A 225 13.31 -2.75 0.42
C LEU A 225 12.54 -3.24 -0.81
N LYS A 226 13.16 -3.17 -2.01
CA LYS A 226 12.55 -3.68 -3.25
C LYS A 226 12.22 -5.16 -3.18
N PHE A 227 12.99 -5.98 -2.46
CA PHE A 227 12.75 -7.42 -2.29
C PHE A 227 11.74 -7.72 -1.19
N TYR A 228 11.86 -7.04 -0.04
CA TYR A 228 11.02 -7.25 1.13
C TYR A 228 9.60 -6.70 0.95
N ALA A 229 9.43 -5.57 0.27
CA ALA A 229 8.12 -5.00 -0.02
C ALA A 229 7.22 -6.03 -0.75
N SER A 230 6.02 -6.23 -0.24
CA SER A 230 4.99 -7.05 -0.91
C SER A 230 4.28 -6.26 -2.00
N VAL A 231 4.07 -4.96 -1.76
CA VAL A 231 3.49 -4.02 -2.70
C VAL A 231 4.47 -2.87 -2.90
N ARG A 232 4.66 -2.43 -4.15
CA ARG A 232 5.40 -1.22 -4.47
C ARG A 232 4.55 -0.33 -5.38
N LEU A 233 4.44 0.93 -5.01
CA LEU A 233 3.61 1.95 -5.68
C LEU A 233 4.53 3.03 -6.26
N ASP A 234 4.44 3.26 -7.56
CA ASP A 234 5.03 4.41 -8.25
C ASP A 234 3.94 5.46 -8.43
N ILE A 235 4.00 6.54 -7.65
CA ILE A 235 3.02 7.62 -7.65
C ILE A 235 3.58 8.86 -8.32
N ARG A 236 2.87 9.38 -9.31
CA ARG A 236 3.27 10.55 -10.11
C ARG A 236 2.12 11.51 -10.31
N ARG A 237 2.45 12.81 -10.29
CA ARG A 237 1.56 13.86 -10.77
C ARG A 237 1.51 13.79 -12.30
N SER A 238 0.31 13.67 -12.87
CA SER A 238 0.06 13.68 -14.31
C SER A 238 -0.19 15.09 -14.83
N SER A 239 -1.10 15.84 -14.21
CA SER A 239 -1.44 17.21 -14.61
C SER A 239 -1.95 18.03 -13.42
N GLN A 240 -1.98 19.35 -13.59
CA GLN A 240 -2.58 20.26 -12.61
C GLN A 240 -4.07 20.42 -12.87
N ILE A 241 -4.86 20.50 -11.80
CA ILE A 241 -6.28 20.85 -11.83
C ILE A 241 -6.37 22.33 -11.50
N LYS A 242 -7.01 23.11 -12.37
CA LYS A 242 -7.10 24.56 -12.27
C LYS A 242 -8.54 25.03 -12.21
N ASP A 243 -8.78 26.06 -11.41
CA ASP A 243 -9.99 26.88 -11.44
C ASP A 243 -9.57 28.32 -11.81
N GLY A 244 -9.85 28.70 -13.06
CA GLY A 244 -9.26 29.89 -13.67
C GLY A 244 -7.73 29.83 -13.69
N GLU A 245 -7.09 30.79 -13.01
CA GLU A 245 -5.63 30.86 -12.86
C GLU A 245 -5.11 30.07 -11.65
N ASN A 246 -5.98 29.71 -10.71
CA ASN A 246 -5.60 29.06 -9.45
C ASN A 246 -5.42 27.55 -9.64
N VAL A 247 -4.31 27.00 -9.16
CA VAL A 247 -4.11 25.54 -9.11
C VAL A 247 -4.74 25.01 -7.83
N ILE A 248 -5.82 24.23 -7.97
CA ILE A 248 -6.62 23.72 -6.84
C ILE A 248 -6.35 22.25 -6.51
N GLY A 249 -5.57 21.56 -7.35
CA GLY A 249 -5.20 20.17 -7.12
C GLY A 249 -4.35 19.60 -8.25
N ASN A 250 -4.17 18.28 -8.20
CA ASN A 250 -3.39 17.53 -9.16
C ASN A 250 -4.14 16.26 -9.59
N ARG A 251 -4.11 15.96 -10.89
CA ARG A 251 -4.41 14.62 -11.38
C ARG A 251 -3.19 13.75 -11.08
N THR A 252 -3.40 12.65 -10.39
CA THR A 252 -2.36 11.75 -9.90
C THR A 252 -2.57 10.36 -10.46
N LYS A 253 -1.47 9.72 -10.84
CA LYS A 253 -1.43 8.34 -11.31
C LYS A 253 -0.57 7.51 -10.38
N VAL A 254 -1.11 6.37 -9.95
CA VAL A 254 -0.40 5.36 -9.16
C VAL A 254 -0.28 4.09 -9.98
N LYS A 255 0.93 3.58 -10.14
CA LYS A 255 1.22 2.28 -10.76
C LYS A 255 1.70 1.30 -9.72
N ILE A 256 1.10 0.11 -9.69
CA ILE A 256 1.53 -0.97 -8.79
C ILE A 256 2.66 -1.74 -9.48
N VAL A 257 3.90 -1.29 -9.28
CA VAL A 257 5.07 -1.88 -9.96
C VAL A 257 5.47 -3.23 -9.39
N LYS A 258 4.98 -3.58 -8.21
CA LYS A 258 5.15 -4.90 -7.59
C LYS A 258 3.92 -5.23 -6.75
N ASN A 259 3.44 -6.46 -6.86
CA ASN A 259 2.35 -6.98 -6.05
C ASN A 259 2.60 -8.49 -5.82
N LYS A 260 2.65 -8.91 -4.55
CA LYS A 260 2.82 -10.32 -4.14
C LYS A 260 1.50 -10.98 -3.72
N VAL A 261 0.39 -10.25 -3.70
CA VAL A 261 -0.91 -10.75 -3.23
C VAL A 261 -1.97 -10.77 -4.34
N ALA A 262 -1.72 -10.06 -5.44
CA ALA A 262 -2.53 -10.08 -6.65
C ALA A 262 -1.66 -9.73 -7.89
N PRO A 263 -2.19 -9.80 -9.13
CA PRO A 263 -1.44 -9.43 -10.32
C PRO A 263 -0.90 -7.99 -10.26
N PRO A 264 0.39 -7.76 -10.58
CA PRO A 264 1.00 -6.42 -10.61
C PRO A 264 0.65 -5.64 -11.88
N PHE A 265 1.19 -4.42 -11.98
CA PHE A 265 1.18 -3.50 -13.12
C PHE A 265 -0.14 -2.82 -13.47
N LYS A 266 -1.19 -3.05 -12.68
CA LYS A 266 -2.39 -2.22 -12.70
C LYS A 266 -2.06 -0.77 -12.31
N THR A 267 -2.89 0.15 -12.80
CA THR A 267 -2.79 1.59 -12.52
C THR A 267 -4.11 2.13 -12.02
N ALA A 268 -4.05 3.12 -11.14
CA ALA A 268 -5.18 3.93 -10.72
C ALA A 268 -4.89 5.40 -11.04
N GLU A 269 -5.92 6.14 -11.47
CA GLU A 269 -5.85 7.58 -11.66
C GLU A 269 -6.95 8.25 -10.84
N PHE A 270 -6.59 9.31 -10.12
CA PHE A 270 -7.49 10.02 -9.23
C PHE A 270 -7.04 11.46 -9.05
N ASP A 271 -7.91 12.31 -8.53
CA ASP A 271 -7.58 13.70 -8.22
C ASP A 271 -7.13 13.82 -6.76
N ILE A 272 -6.02 14.50 -6.52
CA ILE A 272 -5.65 15.01 -5.19
C ILE A 272 -5.95 16.49 -5.15
N MET A 273 -6.98 16.87 -4.39
CA MET A 273 -7.39 18.26 -4.18
C MET A 273 -6.62 18.85 -2.99
N TYR A 274 -6.12 20.07 -3.12
CA TYR A 274 -5.38 20.70 -2.02
C TYR A 274 -6.30 20.98 -0.84
N GLY A 275 -5.87 20.58 0.36
CA GLY A 275 -6.66 20.71 1.59
C GLY A 275 -7.80 19.69 1.77
N GLU A 276 -8.16 18.91 0.75
CA GLU A 276 -9.19 17.85 0.85
C GLU A 276 -8.62 16.42 0.66
N GLY A 277 -7.48 16.28 -0.05
CA GLY A 277 -6.88 14.97 -0.32
C GLY A 277 -7.47 14.26 -1.54
N VAL A 278 -7.57 12.93 -1.49
CA VAL A 278 -8.09 12.13 -2.61
C VAL A 278 -9.58 12.41 -2.80
N SER A 279 -9.95 12.76 -4.04
CA SER A 279 -11.32 13.12 -4.39
C SER A 279 -12.18 11.89 -4.68
N LYS A 280 -12.85 11.35 -3.65
CA LYS A 280 -13.77 10.21 -3.78
C LYS A 280 -14.82 10.38 -4.89
N THR A 281 -15.45 11.54 -5.01
CA THR A 281 -16.48 11.80 -6.04
C THR A 281 -15.92 11.80 -7.47
N GLY A 282 -14.66 12.21 -7.62
CA GLY A 282 -13.95 12.17 -8.90
C GLY A 282 -13.66 10.73 -9.32
N GLU A 283 -13.28 9.87 -8.38
CA GLU A 283 -13.08 8.44 -8.63
C GLU A 283 -14.38 7.72 -8.95
N ILE A 284 -15.47 8.01 -8.22
CA ILE A 284 -16.78 7.43 -8.50
C ILE A 284 -17.21 7.76 -9.93
N LEU A 285 -17.09 9.02 -10.35
CA LEU A 285 -17.44 9.41 -11.72
C LEU A 285 -16.57 8.71 -12.76
N ASP A 286 -15.24 8.71 -12.57
CA ASP A 286 -14.31 8.13 -13.53
C ASP A 286 -14.53 6.62 -13.69
N LEU A 287 -14.71 5.89 -12.58
CA LEU A 287 -15.01 4.46 -12.60
C LEU A 287 -16.41 4.16 -13.14
N ALA A 288 -17.42 4.98 -12.81
CA ALA A 288 -18.75 4.81 -13.38
C ALA A 288 -18.76 4.99 -14.90
N VAL A 289 -17.91 5.86 -15.43
CA VAL A 289 -17.74 6.03 -16.89
C VAL A 289 -16.96 4.86 -17.49
N GLU A 290 -15.89 4.42 -16.82
CA GLU A 290 -15.09 3.27 -17.27
C GLU A 290 -15.92 1.98 -17.34
N PHE A 291 -16.81 1.74 -16.37
CA PHE A 291 -17.70 0.58 -16.34
C PHE A 291 -19.02 0.79 -17.07
N GLU A 292 -19.13 1.84 -17.88
CA GLU A 292 -20.32 2.19 -18.68
C GLU A 292 -21.62 2.34 -17.87
N ILE A 293 -21.53 2.54 -16.54
CA ILE A 293 -22.65 2.86 -15.64
C ILE A 293 -23.15 4.28 -15.93
N VAL A 294 -22.22 5.22 -16.13
CA VAL A 294 -22.48 6.58 -16.58
C VAL A 294 -22.03 6.71 -18.03
N LYS A 295 -22.95 7.10 -18.92
CA LYS A 295 -22.66 7.29 -20.35
C LYS A 295 -22.10 8.68 -20.60
N LYS A 296 -20.97 8.73 -21.30
CA LYS A 296 -20.32 9.98 -21.76
C LYS A 296 -20.48 10.14 -23.27
N ALA A 297 -21.18 11.19 -23.70
CA ALA A 297 -21.34 11.56 -25.11
C ALA A 297 -20.68 12.92 -25.37
N GLY A 298 -19.45 12.91 -25.89
CA GLY A 298 -18.65 14.12 -26.02
C GLY A 298 -18.32 14.72 -24.65
N SER A 299 -18.80 15.94 -24.39
CA SER A 299 -18.67 16.62 -23.10
C SER A 299 -19.83 16.34 -22.12
N TRP A 300 -20.89 15.66 -22.56
CA TRP A 300 -22.08 15.41 -21.74
C TRP A 300 -22.03 14.06 -21.03
N PHE A 301 -22.50 14.04 -19.78
CA PHE A 301 -22.63 12.84 -18.95
C PHE A 301 -24.10 12.56 -18.63
N SER A 302 -24.47 11.29 -18.66
CA SER A 302 -25.84 10.84 -18.42
C SER A 302 -25.85 9.53 -17.62
N TYR A 303 -26.85 9.39 -16.77
CA TYR A 303 -27.08 8.21 -15.95
C TYR A 303 -28.51 7.72 -16.17
N GLY A 304 -28.66 6.51 -16.71
CA GLY A 304 -29.95 6.06 -17.24
C GLY A 304 -30.46 7.02 -18.33
N GLU A 305 -31.65 7.58 -18.13
CA GLU A 305 -32.25 8.59 -19.01
C GLU A 305 -31.98 10.03 -18.54
N THR A 306 -31.40 10.21 -17.36
CA THR A 306 -31.16 11.51 -16.74
C THR A 306 -29.83 12.11 -17.23
N LYS A 307 -29.86 13.36 -17.69
CA LYS A 307 -28.65 14.13 -17.98
C LYS A 307 -28.07 14.66 -16.68
N LEU A 308 -26.84 14.28 -16.36
CA LEU A 308 -26.13 14.74 -15.17
C LEU A 308 -25.53 16.13 -15.38
N GLY A 309 -24.95 16.38 -16.55
CA GLY A 309 -24.36 17.69 -16.86
C GLY A 309 -23.33 17.66 -17.98
N GLN A 310 -22.78 18.84 -18.27
CA GLN A 310 -21.72 19.03 -19.24
C GLN A 310 -20.39 19.31 -18.54
N GLY A 311 -19.36 18.55 -18.88
CA GLY A 311 -18.02 18.64 -18.29
C GLY A 311 -17.88 17.80 -17.03
N ARG A 312 -16.67 17.27 -16.82
CA ARG A 312 -16.36 16.37 -15.71
C ARG A 312 -16.54 17.07 -14.36
N ASP A 313 -16.06 18.30 -14.23
CA ASP A 313 -16.06 19.01 -12.95
C ASP A 313 -17.48 19.38 -12.49
N ALA A 314 -18.36 19.76 -13.42
CA ALA A 314 -19.77 20.04 -13.10
C ALA A 314 -20.48 18.79 -12.56
N VAL A 315 -20.24 17.63 -13.15
CA VAL A 315 -20.83 16.35 -12.72
C VAL A 315 -20.22 15.87 -11.41
N LYS A 316 -18.91 16.07 -11.22
CA LYS A 316 -18.23 15.80 -9.95
C LYS A 316 -18.83 16.63 -8.81
N SER A 317 -19.11 17.92 -9.04
CA SER A 317 -19.80 18.77 -8.07
C SER A 317 -21.22 18.28 -7.80
N LEU A 318 -21.98 17.92 -8.84
CA LEU A 318 -23.31 17.34 -8.67
C LEU A 318 -23.29 16.07 -7.79
N ILE A 319 -22.32 15.17 -7.99
CA ILE A 319 -22.16 13.96 -7.17
C ILE A 319 -21.78 14.33 -5.73
N LYS A 320 -20.93 15.36 -5.54
CA LYS A 320 -20.57 15.86 -4.20
C LYS A 320 -21.77 16.43 -3.45
N ASP A 321 -22.65 17.14 -4.16
CA ASP A 321 -23.83 17.80 -3.60
C ASP A 321 -25.02 16.83 -3.41
N ASN A 322 -24.93 15.62 -3.98
CA ASN A 322 -25.97 14.59 -3.88
C ASN A 322 -25.41 13.24 -3.36
N PRO A 323 -25.31 13.06 -2.03
CA PRO A 323 -24.78 11.84 -1.43
C PRO A 323 -25.53 10.56 -1.82
N GLU A 324 -26.85 10.63 -2.03
CA GLU A 324 -27.65 9.47 -2.44
C GLU A 324 -27.21 8.95 -3.82
N LEU A 325 -26.96 9.86 -4.76
CA LEU A 325 -26.43 9.51 -6.08
C LEU A 325 -25.01 8.94 -5.97
N ALA A 326 -24.16 9.53 -5.12
CA ALA A 326 -22.80 9.04 -4.92
C ALA A 326 -22.79 7.60 -4.39
N ASP A 327 -23.62 7.30 -3.38
CA ASP A 327 -23.75 5.97 -2.79
C ASP A 327 -24.34 4.97 -3.80
N GLU A 328 -25.37 5.36 -4.57
CA GLU A 328 -25.95 4.51 -5.60
C GLU A 328 -24.91 4.11 -6.66
N LEU A 329 -24.15 5.08 -7.17
CA LEU A 329 -23.09 4.83 -8.14
C LEU A 329 -21.99 3.94 -7.55
N GLU A 330 -21.56 4.20 -6.32
CA GLU A 330 -20.54 3.40 -5.64
C GLU A 330 -20.99 1.94 -5.45
N VAL A 331 -22.26 1.70 -5.09
CA VAL A 331 -22.83 0.35 -4.98
C VAL A 331 -22.81 -0.38 -6.32
N LYS A 332 -23.22 0.30 -7.41
CA LYS A 332 -23.19 -0.30 -8.76
C LYS A 332 -21.78 -0.60 -9.23
N ILE A 333 -20.83 0.30 -8.97
CA ILE A 333 -19.40 0.08 -9.23
C ILE A 333 -18.94 -1.19 -8.51
N LYS A 334 -19.16 -1.29 -7.19
CA LYS A 334 -18.77 -2.46 -6.39
C LYS A 334 -19.42 -3.76 -6.87
N ALA A 335 -20.68 -3.71 -7.31
CA ALA A 335 -21.36 -4.86 -7.90
C ALA A 335 -20.70 -5.32 -9.20
N HIS A 336 -20.42 -4.40 -10.12
CA HIS A 336 -19.75 -4.68 -11.39
C HIS A 336 -18.37 -5.31 -11.20
N ILE A 337 -17.62 -4.85 -10.18
CA ILE A 337 -16.31 -5.40 -9.81
C ILE A 337 -16.44 -6.85 -9.32
N LYS A 338 -17.43 -7.14 -8.46
CA LYS A 338 -17.65 -8.50 -7.96
C LYS A 338 -18.04 -9.48 -9.08
N GLU A 339 -18.86 -9.04 -10.03
CA GLU A 339 -19.24 -9.84 -11.18
C GLU A 339 -18.01 -10.15 -12.07
N SER A 340 -17.20 -9.13 -12.35
CA SER A 340 -15.99 -9.27 -13.17
C SER A 340 -14.89 -10.12 -12.51
N ALA A 341 -14.87 -10.20 -11.18
CA ALA A 341 -13.92 -11.05 -10.45
C ALA A 341 -14.32 -12.55 -10.43
N ASN A 342 -15.60 -12.84 -10.65
CA ASN A 342 -16.16 -14.19 -10.66
C ASN A 342 -16.29 -14.79 -12.07
N ALA A 343 -16.05 -14.00 -13.11
CA ALA A 343 -16.05 -14.39 -14.52
C ALA A 343 -14.65 -14.81 -14.99
#